data_AF-A0A4P6ZME4-F1
#
_entry.id   AF-A0A4P6ZME4-F1
#
_cell.length_a   1.000
_cell.length_b   1.000
_cell.length_c   1.000
_cell.angle_alpha   90.00
_cell.angle_beta   90.00
_cell.angle_gamma   90.00
#
_symmetry.space_group_name_H-M   'P 1'
#
loop_
_entity.id
_entity.type
_entity.pdbx_description
1 polymer ?
#
loop_
_entity_poly.entity_id
_entity_poly.type
_entity_poly.pdbx_seq_one_letter_code
_entity_poly.pdbx_strand_id
1 'polypeptide(L)'
;MILIGVFEVNTPVHFLVLNTFLAYIPIELSFLLINPNVKKHNLLFWPIWVIWLLFYPNTPYILTDLFHLAQLQPYNAEGLIKLSTPMWISYTFLFVSAVGFALIGFDGLIKISRIIANKIKTNPSLGLTISIITILTFLSSVGVFIGRFLRIHTIYLFISPRLFITPLIKMWQPRMMAFVLLFTFIQLFIYWIISLIVSDYHKN
;
A
#
# COMPACT_ATOMS: atom_id res chain seq x y z
N MET A 1 -18.57 6.38 7.03
CA MET A 1 -19.60 5.44 6.53
C MET A 1 -19.05 4.03 6.29
N ILE A 2 -17.94 3.88 5.54
CA ILE A 2 -17.27 2.57 5.33
C ILE A 2 -16.81 1.94 6.64
N LEU A 3 -16.18 2.70 7.54
CA LEU A 3 -15.76 2.19 8.85
C LEU A 3 -16.92 1.75 9.77
N ILE A 4 -18.14 2.28 9.57
CA ILE A 4 -19.29 1.99 10.44
C ILE A 4 -20.04 0.75 9.97
N GLY A 5 -20.27 0.60 8.66
CA GLY A 5 -20.96 -0.58 8.08
C GLY A 5 -20.16 -1.88 8.22
N VAL A 6 -18.88 -1.76 8.56
CA VAL A 6 -17.96 -2.86 8.81
C VAL A 6 -18.25 -3.53 10.18
N PHE A 7 -18.75 -2.80 11.19
CA PHE A 7 -19.01 -3.37 12.53
C PHE A 7 -20.26 -4.27 12.66
N GLU A 8 -21.16 -4.32 11.68
CA GLU A 8 -22.44 -5.05 11.79
C GLU A 8 -22.40 -6.51 11.28
N VAL A 9 -21.31 -6.94 10.65
CA VAL A 9 -21.23 -8.27 10.02
C VAL A 9 -20.29 -9.17 10.83
N ASN A 10 -20.79 -10.30 11.36
CA ASN A 10 -20.03 -11.32 12.11
C ASN A 10 -19.02 -12.12 11.24
N THR A 11 -18.19 -11.44 10.46
CA THR A 11 -17.03 -12.00 9.73
C THR A 11 -15.74 -11.50 10.41
N PRO A 12 -14.51 -11.86 10.00
CA PRO A 12 -13.30 -11.41 10.68
C PRO A 12 -13.05 -9.93 10.36
N VAL A 13 -13.88 -9.04 10.88
CA VAL A 13 -13.89 -7.62 10.53
C VAL A 13 -12.67 -6.87 11.08
N HIS A 14 -12.15 -7.33 12.22
CA HIS A 14 -11.07 -6.65 12.93
C HIS A 14 -9.80 -6.48 12.10
N PHE A 15 -9.44 -7.45 11.25
CA PHE A 15 -8.25 -7.31 10.41
C PHE A 15 -8.48 -6.26 9.31
N LEU A 16 -9.68 -6.22 8.72
CA LEU A 16 -9.98 -5.30 7.62
C LEU A 16 -10.02 -3.85 8.11
N VAL A 17 -10.62 -3.59 9.27
CA VAL A 17 -10.62 -2.26 9.91
C VAL A 17 -9.19 -1.82 10.17
N LEU A 18 -8.39 -2.67 10.82
CA LEU A 18 -7.02 -2.32 11.18
C LEU A 18 -6.15 -2.09 9.93
N ASN A 19 -6.23 -2.96 8.93
CA ASN A 19 -5.43 -2.83 7.71
C ASN A 19 -5.85 -1.61 6.87
N THR A 20 -7.15 -1.31 6.81
CA THR A 20 -7.67 -0.11 6.14
C THR A 20 -7.23 1.16 6.88
N PHE A 21 -7.26 1.15 8.21
CA PHE A 21 -6.75 2.25 9.02
C PHE A 21 -5.25 2.45 8.82
N LEU A 22 -4.46 1.38 8.82
CA LEU A 22 -3.01 1.46 8.56
C LEU A 22 -2.71 1.94 7.13
N ALA A 23 -3.52 1.56 6.14
CA ALA A 23 -3.42 2.05 4.77
C ALA A 23 -3.81 3.52 4.61
N TYR A 24 -4.64 4.05 5.49
CA TYR A 24 -5.07 5.45 5.52
C TYR A 24 -3.96 6.41 5.97
N ILE A 25 -3.16 6.02 6.97
CA ILE A 25 -2.05 6.83 7.51
C ILE A 25 -1.12 7.39 6.42
N PRO A 26 -0.53 6.57 5.53
CA PRO A 26 0.34 7.09 4.46
C PRO A 26 -0.39 7.95 3.43
N ILE A 27 -1.71 7.80 3.25
CA ILE A 27 -2.50 8.68 2.38
C ILE A 27 -2.55 10.09 2.99
N GLU A 28 -2.86 10.20 4.27
CA GLU A 28 -2.87 11.51 4.97
C GLU A 28 -1.49 12.17 5.00
N LEU A 29 -0.45 11.38 5.29
CA LEU A 29 0.92 11.86 5.20
C LEU A 29 1.29 12.32 3.78
N SER A 30 0.70 11.72 2.74
CA SER A 30 0.89 12.17 1.36
C SER A 30 0.30 13.56 1.14
N PHE A 31 -0.92 13.82 1.63
CA PHE A 31 -1.51 15.16 1.54
C PHE A 31 -0.67 16.20 2.27
N LEU A 32 -0.12 15.84 3.43
CA LEU A 32 0.77 16.73 4.18
C LEU A 32 2.07 17.03 3.40
N LEU A 33 2.68 16.04 2.76
CA LEU A 33 3.89 16.23 1.94
C LEU A 33 3.65 17.02 0.65
N ILE A 34 2.44 16.94 0.10
CA ILE A 34 2.03 17.68 -1.10
C ILE A 34 1.71 19.14 -0.78
N ASN A 35 1.34 19.46 0.47
CA ASN A 35 1.04 20.80 0.93
C ASN A 35 2.19 21.78 0.58
N PRO A 36 1.93 22.93 -0.08
CA PRO A 36 2.97 23.87 -0.49
C PRO A 36 3.88 24.35 0.64
N ASN A 37 3.32 24.55 1.84
CA ASN A 37 4.08 25.00 3.01
C ASN A 37 5.09 23.93 3.43
N VAL A 38 4.67 22.67 3.55
CA VAL A 38 5.57 21.56 3.89
C VAL A 38 6.58 21.31 2.77
N LYS A 39 6.11 21.27 1.52
CA LYS A 39 6.93 21.02 0.33
C LYS A 39 8.08 22.01 0.18
N LYS A 40 7.89 23.29 0.55
CA LYS A 40 8.92 24.33 0.44
C LYS A 40 10.00 24.21 1.54
N HIS A 41 9.65 23.70 2.72
CA HIS A 41 10.54 23.66 3.87
C HIS A 41 11.19 22.28 4.06
N ASN A 42 12.45 22.14 3.63
CA ASN A 42 13.18 20.86 3.69
C ASN A 42 13.27 20.25 5.10
N LEU A 43 13.42 21.08 6.14
CA LEU A 43 13.50 20.64 7.54
C LEU A 43 12.19 19.99 8.03
N LEU A 44 11.05 20.36 7.43
CA LEU A 44 9.75 19.75 7.73
C LEU A 44 9.46 18.58 6.80
N PHE A 45 9.80 18.72 5.52
CA PHE A 45 9.54 17.72 4.49
C PHE A 45 10.22 16.38 4.77
N TRP A 46 11.53 16.37 5.04
CA TRP A 46 12.29 15.12 5.12
C TRP A 46 11.88 14.22 6.30
N PRO A 47 11.67 14.74 7.53
CA PRO A 47 11.16 13.92 8.63
C PRO A 47 9.79 13.31 8.33
N ILE A 48 8.85 14.10 7.78
CA ILE A 48 7.52 13.61 7.40
C ILE A 48 7.63 12.56 6.29
N TRP A 49 8.54 12.76 5.32
CA TRP A 49 8.77 11.80 4.25
C TRP A 49 9.33 10.48 4.76
N VAL A 50 10.24 10.49 5.75
CA VAL A 50 10.74 9.27 6.39
C VAL A 50 9.59 8.52 7.08
N ILE A 51 8.75 9.21 7.84
CA ILE A 51 7.57 8.60 8.49
C ILE A 51 6.63 8.04 7.43
N TRP A 52 6.36 8.80 6.37
CA TRP A 52 5.56 8.35 5.24
C TRP A 52 6.14 7.09 4.62
N LEU A 53 7.45 7.02 4.37
CA LEU A 53 8.10 5.85 3.77
C LEU A 53 7.98 4.60 4.65
N LEU A 54 8.02 4.75 5.98
CA LEU A 54 7.83 3.65 6.93
C LEU A 54 6.39 3.12 6.91
N PHE A 55 5.41 4.00 6.75
CA PHE A 55 3.98 3.63 6.73
C PHE A 55 3.47 3.29 5.33
N TYR A 56 4.11 3.77 4.26
CA TYR A 56 3.69 3.59 2.87
C TYR A 56 3.46 2.13 2.47
N PRO A 57 4.27 1.14 2.91
CA PRO A 57 4.00 -0.26 2.61
C PRO A 57 2.59 -0.73 3.00
N ASN A 58 1.94 -0.10 3.98
CA ASN A 58 0.57 -0.44 4.36
C ASN A 58 -0.46 -0.13 3.26
N THR A 59 -0.19 0.86 2.38
CA THR A 59 -1.12 1.15 1.28
C THR A 59 -1.18 0.03 0.25
N PRO A 60 -0.09 -0.44 -0.38
CA PRO A 60 -0.20 -1.58 -1.28
C PRO A 60 -0.40 -2.90 -0.52
N TYR A 61 -0.01 -3.01 0.76
CA TYR A 61 -0.28 -4.20 1.59
C TYR A 61 -1.76 -4.58 1.62
N ILE A 62 -2.68 -3.61 1.63
CA ILE A 62 -4.13 -3.88 1.63
C ILE A 62 -4.59 -4.68 0.40
N LEU A 63 -3.86 -4.62 -0.73
CA LEU A 63 -4.16 -5.44 -1.90
C LEU A 63 -4.04 -6.94 -1.59
N THR A 64 -3.16 -7.31 -0.65
CA THR A 64 -3.04 -8.70 -0.21
C THR A 64 -4.21 -9.14 0.68
N ASP A 65 -5.05 -8.22 1.18
CA ASP A 65 -6.28 -8.61 1.86
C ASP A 65 -7.32 -9.18 0.89
N LEU A 66 -7.20 -8.94 -0.43
CA LEU A 66 -8.04 -9.59 -1.45
C LEU A 66 -7.97 -11.12 -1.42
N PHE A 67 -6.91 -11.72 -0.85
CA PHE A 67 -6.85 -13.17 -0.63
C PHE A 67 -7.97 -13.67 0.31
N HIS A 68 -8.57 -12.80 1.13
CA HIS A 68 -9.74 -13.17 1.95
C HIS A 68 -11.01 -13.35 1.13
N LEU A 69 -11.06 -12.91 -0.14
CA LEU A 69 -12.17 -13.23 -1.05
C LEU A 69 -12.32 -14.76 -1.22
N ALA A 70 -11.23 -15.52 -1.12
CA ALA A 70 -11.27 -16.98 -1.18
C ALA A 70 -12.07 -17.60 -0.01
N GLN A 71 -12.22 -16.88 1.11
CA GLN A 71 -12.98 -17.35 2.28
C GLN A 71 -14.48 -17.14 2.13
N LEU A 72 -14.94 -16.33 1.15
CA LEU A 72 -16.37 -16.06 0.94
C LEU A 72 -17.13 -17.26 0.36
N GLN A 73 -16.44 -18.29 -0.14
CA GLN A 73 -17.01 -19.50 -0.74
C GLN A 73 -18.18 -19.19 -1.71
N PRO A 74 -17.89 -18.46 -2.81
CA PRO A 74 -18.91 -17.83 -3.64
C PRO A 74 -19.79 -18.81 -4.41
N TYR A 75 -19.35 -20.06 -4.59
CA TYR A 75 -20.04 -21.04 -5.43
C TYR A 75 -21.01 -21.93 -4.64
N ASN A 76 -22.19 -22.20 -5.22
CA ASN A 76 -23.15 -23.19 -4.75
C ASN A 76 -22.83 -24.60 -5.30
N ALA A 77 -23.67 -25.60 -4.99
CA ALA A 77 -23.47 -26.99 -5.42
C ALA A 77 -23.51 -27.14 -6.95
N GLU A 78 -24.21 -26.23 -7.63
CA GLU A 78 -24.36 -26.16 -9.08
C GLU A 78 -23.21 -25.41 -9.78
N GLY A 79 -22.23 -24.89 -9.01
CA GLY A 79 -21.10 -24.12 -9.54
C GLY A 79 -21.43 -22.66 -9.93
N LEU A 80 -22.63 -22.17 -9.59
CA LEU A 80 -23.05 -20.79 -9.80
C LEU A 80 -22.69 -19.89 -8.61
N ILE A 81 -22.54 -18.59 -8.86
CA ILE A 81 -22.29 -17.61 -7.80
C ILE A 81 -23.55 -17.44 -6.95
N LYS A 82 -23.40 -17.60 -5.63
CA LYS A 82 -24.48 -17.40 -4.65
C LYS A 82 -24.95 -15.95 -4.65
N LEU A 83 -26.26 -15.75 -4.80
CA LEU A 83 -26.89 -14.45 -4.60
C LEU A 83 -27.16 -14.22 -3.10
N SER A 84 -26.10 -14.08 -2.30
CA SER A 84 -26.17 -13.85 -0.86
C SER A 84 -25.82 -12.40 -0.54
N THR A 85 -26.79 -11.60 -0.08
CA THR A 85 -26.58 -10.19 0.25
C THR A 85 -25.43 -9.97 1.24
N PRO A 86 -25.31 -10.72 2.35
CA PRO A 86 -24.17 -10.58 3.28
C PRO A 86 -22.81 -10.86 2.63
N MET A 87 -22.74 -11.80 1.68
CA MET A 87 -21.52 -12.10 0.93
C MET A 87 -21.14 -10.93 0.02
N TRP A 88 -22.10 -10.41 -0.76
CA TRP A 88 -21.85 -9.30 -1.67
C TRP A 88 -21.48 -8.01 -0.94
N ILE A 89 -22.05 -7.77 0.25
CA ILE A 89 -21.62 -6.69 1.15
C ILE A 89 -20.16 -6.87 1.55
N SER A 90 -19.78 -8.07 2.03
CA SER A 90 -18.39 -8.37 2.43
C SER A 90 -17.40 -8.24 1.26
N TYR A 91 -17.77 -8.76 0.08
CA TYR A 91 -17.01 -8.59 -1.15
C TYR A 91 -16.79 -7.12 -1.50
N THR A 92 -17.87 -6.33 -1.46
CA THR A 92 -17.85 -4.91 -1.82
C THR A 92 -16.95 -4.14 -0.87
N PHE A 93 -17.06 -4.34 0.44
CA PHE A 93 -16.19 -3.68 1.40
C PHE A 93 -14.72 -4.02 1.19
N LEU A 94 -14.40 -5.31 1.05
CA LEU A 94 -13.02 -5.76 0.84
C LEU A 94 -12.43 -5.23 -0.47
N PHE A 95 -13.20 -5.25 -1.55
CA PHE A 95 -12.75 -4.76 -2.84
C PHE A 95 -12.57 -3.25 -2.85
N VAL A 96 -13.56 -2.48 -2.37
CA VAL A 96 -13.51 -1.02 -2.34
C VAL A 96 -12.42 -0.53 -1.39
N SER A 97 -12.26 -1.15 -0.21
CA SER A 97 -11.16 -0.79 0.69
C SER A 97 -9.82 -1.10 0.03
N ALA A 98 -9.65 -2.31 -0.51
CA ALA A 98 -8.35 -2.72 -1.04
C ALA A 98 -7.94 -1.92 -2.27
N VAL A 99 -8.82 -1.83 -3.27
CA VAL A 99 -8.52 -1.14 -4.53
C VAL A 99 -8.57 0.38 -4.35
N GLY A 100 -9.56 0.91 -3.63
CA GLY A 100 -9.73 2.35 -3.44
C GLY A 100 -8.56 2.98 -2.69
N PHE A 101 -8.19 2.43 -1.53
CA PHE A 101 -7.06 2.97 -0.76
C PHE A 101 -5.73 2.77 -1.49
N ALA A 102 -5.54 1.63 -2.17
CA ALA A 102 -4.34 1.41 -2.98
C ALA A 102 -4.20 2.50 -4.06
N LEU A 103 -5.23 2.73 -4.87
CA LEU A 103 -5.20 3.74 -5.94
C LEU A 103 -4.88 5.15 -5.42
N ILE A 104 -5.54 5.57 -4.33
CA ILE A 104 -5.28 6.88 -3.71
C ILE A 104 -3.84 6.98 -3.20
N GLY A 105 -3.32 5.92 -2.56
CA GLY A 105 -1.94 5.92 -2.10
C GLY A 105 -0.91 5.91 -3.25
N PHE A 106 -1.20 5.22 -4.36
CA PHE A 106 -0.33 5.26 -5.54
C PHE A 106 -0.30 6.65 -6.19
N ASP A 107 -1.43 7.36 -6.25
CA ASP A 107 -1.43 8.77 -6.68
C ASP A 107 -0.55 9.64 -5.77
N GLY A 108 -0.65 9.43 -4.45
CA GLY A 108 0.25 10.04 -3.46
C GLY A 108 1.74 9.74 -3.74
N LEU A 109 2.09 8.47 -3.94
CA LEU A 109 3.45 8.03 -4.30
C LEU A 109 3.98 8.75 -5.54
N ILE A 110 3.18 8.84 -6.61
CA ILE A 110 3.59 9.48 -7.87
C ILE A 110 3.89 10.97 -7.63
N LYS A 111 2.99 11.67 -6.94
CA LYS A 111 3.14 13.09 -6.63
C LYS A 111 4.37 13.34 -5.76
N ILE A 112 4.57 12.54 -4.71
CA ILE A 112 5.74 12.63 -3.82
C ILE A 112 7.02 12.34 -4.60
N SER A 113 7.04 11.32 -5.47
CA SER A 113 8.20 10.98 -6.29
C SER A 113 8.61 12.14 -7.20
N ARG A 114 7.64 12.85 -7.81
CA ARG A 114 7.89 14.07 -8.58
C ARG A 114 8.44 15.20 -7.70
N ILE A 115 7.94 15.35 -6.48
CA ILE A 115 8.46 16.36 -5.53
C ILE A 115 9.91 16.05 -5.16
N ILE A 116 10.24 14.80 -4.86
CA ILE A 116 11.61 14.37 -4.56
C ILE A 116 12.52 14.61 -5.76
N ALA A 117 12.08 14.24 -6.97
CA ALA A 117 12.86 14.47 -8.19
C ALA A 117 13.21 15.96 -8.38
N ASN A 118 12.24 16.87 -8.14
CA ASN A 118 12.45 18.31 -8.20
C ASN A 118 13.38 18.84 -7.09
N LYS A 119 13.43 18.19 -5.92
CA LYS A 119 14.37 18.52 -4.84
C LYS A 119 15.79 18.07 -5.15
N ILE A 120 15.96 17.01 -5.94
CA ILE A 120 17.27 16.47 -6.36
C ILE A 120 17.85 17.28 -7.53
N LYS A 121 17.01 17.60 -8.54
CA LYS A 121 17.46 18.29 -9.76
C LYS A 121 16.40 19.28 -10.24
N THR A 122 16.82 20.51 -10.56
CA THR A 122 15.98 21.48 -11.27
C THR A 122 15.60 20.94 -12.64
N ASN A 123 14.30 20.87 -12.96
CA ASN A 123 13.76 20.22 -14.16
C ASN A 123 14.17 18.73 -14.27
N PRO A 124 13.64 17.86 -13.39
CA PRO A 124 14.01 16.45 -13.39
C PRO A 124 13.55 15.77 -14.68
N SER A 125 14.39 14.89 -15.21
CA SER A 125 14.01 14.03 -16.33
C SER A 125 12.91 13.04 -15.91
N LEU A 126 12.12 12.59 -16.89
CA LEU A 126 11.15 11.51 -16.71
C LEU A 126 11.83 10.24 -16.14
N GLY A 127 13.03 9.92 -16.63
CA GLY A 127 13.81 8.76 -16.17
C GLY A 127 14.18 8.81 -14.69
N LEU A 128 14.51 9.99 -14.15
CA LEU A 128 14.77 10.17 -12.72
C LEU A 128 13.51 9.89 -11.88
N THR A 129 12.37 10.43 -12.31
CA THR A 129 11.09 10.22 -11.62
C THR A 129 10.71 8.74 -11.62
N ILE A 130 10.82 8.07 -12.77
CA ILE A 130 10.56 6.62 -12.89
C ILE A 130 11.50 5.82 -11.99
N SER A 131 12.80 6.18 -11.95
CA SER A 131 13.76 5.49 -11.09
C SER A 131 13.40 5.61 -9.60
N ILE A 132 12.98 6.79 -9.15
CA ILE A 132 12.51 7.01 -7.77
C ILE A 132 11.27 6.16 -7.50
N ILE A 133 10.29 6.15 -8.40
CA ILE A 133 9.08 5.33 -8.26
C ILE A 133 9.45 3.85 -8.13
N THR A 134 10.32 3.34 -9.00
CA THR A 134 10.77 1.94 -8.97
C THR A 134 11.48 1.58 -7.66
N ILE A 135 12.33 2.47 -7.14
CA ILE A 135 13.00 2.26 -5.85
C ILE A 135 11.97 2.24 -4.71
N LEU A 136 11.04 3.19 -4.69
CA LEU A 136 10.02 3.28 -3.64
C LEU A 136 9.05 2.11 -3.68
N THR A 137 8.62 1.65 -4.85
CA THR A 137 7.76 0.46 -4.97
C THR A 137 8.51 -0.82 -4.58
N PHE A 138 9.79 -0.94 -4.90
CA PHE A 138 10.63 -2.06 -4.44
C PHE A 138 10.75 -2.08 -2.92
N LEU A 139 11.12 -0.95 -2.30
CA LEU A 139 11.19 -0.83 -0.83
C LEU A 139 9.84 -1.09 -0.17
N SER A 140 8.76 -0.61 -0.80
CA SER A 140 7.40 -0.87 -0.37
C SER A 140 7.07 -2.36 -0.39
N SER A 141 7.41 -3.08 -1.46
CA SER A 141 7.22 -4.53 -1.57
C SER A 141 7.97 -5.32 -0.50
N VAL A 142 9.19 -4.87 -0.13
CA VAL A 142 9.93 -5.43 1.01
C VAL A 142 9.16 -5.18 2.31
N GLY A 143 8.66 -3.97 2.53
CA GLY A 143 7.81 -3.64 3.68
C GLY A 143 6.54 -4.48 3.77
N VAL A 144 5.87 -4.73 2.63
CA VAL A 144 4.71 -5.63 2.55
C VAL A 144 5.10 -7.05 2.95
N PHE A 145 6.24 -7.55 2.48
CA PHE A 145 6.73 -8.89 2.85
C PHE A 145 6.96 -9.00 4.37
N ILE A 146 7.60 -7.99 4.97
CA ILE A 146 7.85 -7.93 6.41
C ILE A 146 6.50 -7.94 7.17
N GLY A 147 5.56 -7.09 6.78
CA GLY A 147 4.24 -7.02 7.41
C GLY A 147 3.43 -8.31 7.29
N ARG A 148 3.45 -8.96 6.12
CA ARG A 148 2.54 -10.09 5.82
C ARG A 148 3.10 -11.43 6.26
N PHE A 149 4.40 -11.68 6.08
CA PHE A 149 5.02 -12.99 6.33
C PHE A 149 5.85 -13.05 7.60
N LEU A 150 6.57 -11.99 7.95
CA LEU A 150 7.39 -11.99 9.18
C LEU A 150 6.54 -11.66 10.41
N ARG A 151 5.49 -10.84 10.27
CA ARG A 151 4.53 -10.45 11.33
C ARG A 151 5.21 -10.14 12.66
N ILE A 152 6.32 -9.39 12.60
CA ILE A 152 7.12 -9.09 13.79
C ILE A 152 6.34 -8.14 14.68
N HIS A 153 6.11 -8.55 15.93
CA HIS A 153 5.53 -7.66 16.93
C HIS A 153 6.58 -6.68 17.46
N THR A 154 6.23 -5.40 17.52
CA THR A 154 7.11 -4.32 18.01
C THR A 154 7.61 -4.56 19.44
N ILE A 155 6.87 -5.33 20.24
CA ILE A 155 7.25 -5.71 21.62
C ILE A 155 8.59 -6.47 21.68
N TYR A 156 8.94 -7.21 20.62
CA TYR A 156 10.19 -7.96 20.57
C TYR A 156 11.43 -7.06 20.50
N LEU A 157 11.30 -5.81 20.06
CA LEU A 157 12.40 -4.85 20.08
C LEU A 157 12.88 -4.57 21.53
N PHE A 158 11.95 -4.55 22.48
CA PHE A 158 12.23 -4.23 23.88
C PHE A 158 12.55 -5.46 24.74
N ILE A 159 11.90 -6.59 24.48
CA ILE A 159 12.10 -7.81 25.28
C ILE A 159 13.34 -8.58 24.81
N SER A 160 13.60 -8.66 23.51
CA SER A 160 14.69 -9.46 22.94
C SER A 160 15.02 -9.01 21.51
N PRO A 161 15.92 -8.03 21.33
CA PRO A 161 16.29 -7.49 20.01
C PRO A 161 16.68 -8.56 18.99
N ARG A 162 17.25 -9.69 19.45
CA ARG A 162 17.59 -10.84 18.60
C ARG A 162 16.37 -11.44 17.89
N LEU A 163 15.20 -11.52 18.55
CA LEU A 163 13.96 -12.02 17.96
C LEU A 163 13.39 -11.07 16.90
N PHE A 164 13.74 -9.78 16.97
CA PHE A 164 13.39 -8.78 15.95
C PHE A 164 14.36 -8.80 14.76
N ILE A 165 15.67 -8.87 15.03
CA ILE A 165 16.72 -8.74 14.01
C ILE A 165 16.92 -10.03 13.20
N THR A 166 16.83 -11.21 13.85
CA THR A 166 17.12 -12.49 13.18
C THR A 166 16.20 -12.76 11.97
N PRO A 167 14.87 -12.54 12.04
CA PRO A 167 14.00 -12.67 10.89
C PRO A 167 14.37 -11.73 9.73
N LEU A 168 14.75 -10.48 10.01
CA LEU A 168 15.13 -9.49 9.00
C LEU A 168 16.42 -9.85 8.26
N ILE A 169 17.36 -10.51 8.92
CA ILE A 169 18.59 -11.01 8.28
C ILE A 169 18.31 -12.29 7.49
N LYS A 170 17.47 -13.19 8.01
CA LYS A 170 17.21 -14.49 7.38
C LYS A 170 16.20 -14.44 6.22
N MET A 171 15.45 -13.36 6.08
CA MET A 171 14.37 -13.27 5.09
C MET A 171 14.83 -13.28 3.63
N TRP A 172 16.11 -12.99 3.35
CA TRP A 172 16.66 -12.84 2.00
C TRP A 172 16.87 -14.18 1.27
N GLN A 173 15.79 -14.94 1.13
CA GLN A 173 15.71 -16.19 0.39
C GLN A 173 15.16 -15.95 -1.03
N PRO A 174 15.43 -16.84 -2.00
CA PRO A 174 14.91 -16.69 -3.37
C PRO A 174 13.38 -16.52 -3.44
N ARG A 175 12.64 -17.17 -2.52
CA ARG A 175 11.17 -17.04 -2.41
C ARG A 175 10.73 -15.62 -2.02
N MET A 176 11.44 -14.98 -1.09
CA MET A 176 11.17 -13.60 -0.70
C MET A 176 11.47 -12.65 -1.86
N MET A 177 12.59 -12.84 -2.56
CA MET A 177 12.93 -12.03 -3.72
C MET A 177 11.90 -12.18 -4.85
N ALA A 178 11.44 -13.41 -5.12
CA ALA A 178 10.36 -13.66 -6.08
C ALA A 178 9.09 -12.90 -5.71
N PHE A 179 8.66 -12.96 -4.44
CA PHE A 179 7.52 -12.16 -3.97
C PHE A 179 7.74 -10.66 -4.17
N VAL A 180 8.88 -10.13 -3.74
CA VAL A 180 9.19 -8.70 -3.85
C VAL A 180 9.17 -8.24 -5.30
N LEU A 181 9.75 -9.01 -6.22
CA LEU A 181 9.75 -8.67 -7.65
C LEU A 181 8.35 -8.73 -8.27
N LEU A 182 7.56 -9.77 -7.98
CA LEU A 182 6.19 -9.89 -8.44
C LEU A 182 5.31 -8.76 -7.90
N PHE A 183 5.45 -8.44 -6.62
CA PHE A 183 4.67 -7.40 -6.00
C PHE A 183 5.09 -6.00 -6.49
N THR A 184 6.38 -5.78 -6.72
CA THR A 184 6.88 -4.55 -7.34
C THR A 184 6.34 -4.41 -8.76
N PHE A 185 6.27 -5.50 -9.52
CA PHE A 185 5.65 -5.51 -10.84
C PHE A 185 4.17 -5.11 -10.78
N ILE A 186 3.40 -5.64 -9.83
CA ILE A 186 2.00 -5.22 -9.60
C ILE A 186 1.91 -3.71 -9.34
N GLN A 187 2.75 -3.18 -8.46
CA GLN A 187 2.76 -1.75 -8.14
C GLN A 187 3.12 -0.89 -9.37
N LEU A 188 4.11 -1.31 -10.16
CA LEU A 188 4.52 -0.62 -11.39
C LEU A 188 3.45 -0.70 -12.47
N PHE A 189 2.70 -1.80 -12.55
CA PHE A 189 1.57 -1.93 -13.45
C PHE A 189 0.44 -0.96 -13.09
N ILE A 190 0.13 -0.81 -11.81
CA ILE A 190 -0.84 0.20 -11.33
C ILE A 190 -0.36 1.61 -11.65
N TYR A 191 0.93 1.91 -11.41
CA TYR A 191 1.53 3.19 -11.82
C TYR A 191 1.34 3.45 -13.31
N TRP A 192 1.61 2.45 -14.16
CA TRP A 192 1.45 2.57 -15.61
C TRP A 192 0.01 2.92 -15.99
N ILE A 193 -0.98 2.23 -15.42
CA ILE A 193 -2.41 2.54 -15.63
C ILE A 193 -2.73 3.99 -15.24
N ILE A 194 -2.32 4.43 -14.05
CA ILE A 194 -2.58 5.81 -13.58
C ILE A 194 -1.91 6.82 -14.52
N SER A 195 -0.70 6.52 -15.01
CA SER A 195 0.03 7.40 -15.91
C SER A 195 -0.67 7.60 -17.27
N LEU A 196 -1.35 6.56 -17.78
CA LEU A 196 -2.17 6.66 -19.00
C LEU A 196 -3.36 7.60 -18.79
N ILE A 197 -4.10 7.40 -17.70
CA ILE A 197 -5.27 8.22 -17.36
C ILE A 197 -4.89 9.70 -17.24
N VAL A 198 -3.78 10.01 -16.57
CA VAL A 198 -3.30 11.39 -16.41
C VAL A 198 -2.81 11.99 -17.73
N SER A 199 -2.14 11.19 -18.56
CA SER A 199 -1.67 11.65 -19.88
C SER A 199 -2.82 12.05 -20.79
N ASP A 200 -3.92 11.30 -20.78
CA ASP A 200 -5.08 11.59 -21.63
C ASP A 200 -5.84 12.83 -21.17
N TYR A 201 -5.90 13.09 -19.86
CA TYR A 201 -6.51 14.30 -19.32
C TYR A 201 -5.79 15.59 -19.76
N HIS A 202 -4.46 15.55 -19.95
CA HIS A 202 -3.69 16.72 -20.37
C HIS A 202 -3.69 16.97 -21.90
N LYS A 203 -4.23 16.04 -22.70
CA LYS A 203 -4.35 16.19 -24.15
C LYS A 203 -5.68 16.80 -24.60
N ASN A 204 -6.68 16.84 -23.72
CA ASN A 204 -8.00 17.45 -23.93
C ASN A 204 -8.07 18.81 -23.26
#